data_AF-A0A353HAX2-F1
#
_entry.id   AF-A0A353HAX2-F1
#
_cell.length_a   1.000
_cell.length_b   1.000
_cell.length_c   1.000
_cell.angle_alpha   90.00
_cell.angle_beta   90.00
_cell.angle_gamma   90.00
#
_symmetry.space_group_name_H-M   'P 1'
#
loop_
_entity.id
_entity.type
_entity.pdbx_description
1 polymer ?
#
loop_
_entity_poly.entity_id
_entity_poly.type
_entity_poly.pdbx_seq_one_letter_code
_entity_poly.pdbx_strand_id
1 'polypeptide(L)' 'MIKNVGFAITGSFCMHKKILKVLRMLKEKEYNVIPIVTDNVFYTDTRFGKSKDFIEEVENITERKVVTTIV' A
#
# COMPACT_ATOMS: atom_id res chain seq x y z
N MET A 1 -21.44 4.41 8.36
CA MET A 1 -20.61 5.56 7.93
C MET A 1 -19.27 5.02 7.50
N ILE A 2 -18.93 5.13 6.21
CA ILE A 2 -17.62 4.71 5.69
C ILE A 2 -16.56 5.66 6.24
N LYS A 3 -15.49 5.13 6.83
CA LYS A 3 -14.39 5.93 7.39
C LYS A 3 -13.17 5.88 6.46
N ASN A 4 -12.54 7.03 6.27
CA ASN A 4 -11.31 7.16 5.49
C ASN A 4 -10.10 6.80 6.35
N VAL A 5 -9.17 5.99 5.81
CA VAL A 5 -7.93 5.59 6.48
C VAL A 5 -6.77 5.87 5.55
N GLY A 6 -5.92 6.84 5.91
CA GLY A 6 -4.61 7.01 5.28
C GLY A 6 -3.66 5.92 5.79
N PHE A 7 -3.14 5.08 4.90
CA PHE A 7 -2.23 3.99 5.26
C PHE A 7 -0.86 4.25 4.65
N ALA A 8 0.08 4.71 5.48
CA ALA A 8 1.44 5.04 5.07
C ALA A 8 2.37 3.82 5.13
N ILE A 9 3.09 3.57 4.04
CA ILE A 9 4.00 2.44 3.84
C ILE A 9 5.40 3.00 3.58
N THR A 10 6.37 2.54 4.35
CA THR A 10 7.79 2.95 4.25
C THR A 10 8.67 1.74 3.92
N GLY A 11 9.95 1.98 3.59
CA GLY A 11 10.88 1.03 2.94
C GLY A 11 11.31 -0.23 3.72
N SER A 12 10.46 -0.82 4.56
CA SER A 12 10.67 -2.13 5.17
C SER A 12 10.11 -3.24 4.28
N PHE A 13 10.81 -3.53 3.18
CA PHE A 13 10.34 -4.40 2.10
C PHE A 13 10.00 -5.84 2.53
N CYS A 14 10.65 -6.36 3.57
CA CYS A 14 10.35 -7.69 4.11
C CYS A 14 8.94 -7.78 4.75
N MET A 15 8.32 -6.64 5.09
CA MET A 15 6.97 -6.58 5.67
C MET A 15 5.86 -6.46 4.63
N HIS A 16 6.16 -6.29 3.35
CA HIS A 16 5.16 -6.09 2.29
C HIS A 16 4.03 -7.13 2.30
N LYS A 17 4.37 -8.42 2.45
CA LYS A 17 3.36 -9.50 2.55
C LYS A 17 2.43 -9.35 3.76
N LYS A 18 2.92 -8.87 4.89
CA LYS A 18 2.08 -8.61 6.09
C LYS A 18 1.20 -7.38 5.86
N ILE A 19 1.74 -6.34 5.23
CA ILE A 19 1.00 -5.12 4.90
C ILE A 19 -0.18 -5.42 3.98
N LEU A 20 0.03 -6.22 2.92
CA LEU A 20 -1.04 -6.62 2.00
C LEU A 20 -2.18 -7.34 2.73
N LYS A 21 -1.88 -8.19 3.72
CA LYS A 21 -2.91 -8.82 4.56
C LYS A 21 -3.71 -7.79 5.36
N VAL A 22 -3.04 -6.80 5.96
CA VAL A 22 -3.71 -5.74 6.71
C VAL A 22 -4.60 -4.89 5.81
N LEU A 23 -4.14 -4.55 4.60
CA LEU A 23 -4.95 -3.80 3.62
C LEU A 23 -6.22 -4.56 3.24
N ARG A 24 -6.13 -5.88 3.01
CA ARG A 24 -7.30 -6.73 2.75
C ARG A 24 -8.27 -6.72 3.93
N MET A 25 -7.78 -6.88 5.15
CA MET A 25 -8.61 -6.80 6.37
C MET A 25 -9.31 -5.44 6.54
N LEU A 26 -8.65 -4.35 6.16
CA LEU A 26 -9.25 -3.01 6.20
C LEU A 26 -10.37 -2.88 5.16
N LYS A 27 -10.18 -3.42 3.96
CA LYS A 27 -11.21 -3.41 2.91
C LYS A 27 -12.38 -4.33 3.22
N GLU A 28 -12.16 -5.49 3.84
CA GLU A 28 -13.22 -6.37 4.35
C GLU A 28 -14.10 -5.68 5.40
N LYS A 29 -13.54 -4.73 6.16
CA LYS A 29 -14.26 -3.90 7.11
C LYS A 29 -14.87 -2.63 6.49
N GLU A 30 -14.94 -2.57 5.16
CA GLU A 30 -15.51 -1.46 4.38
C GLU A 30 -14.85 -0.10 4.66
N TYR A 31 -13.56 -0.08 5.03
CA TYR A 31 -12.81 1.17 5.14
C TYR A 31 -12.39 1.69 3.77
N ASN A 32 -12.45 3.01 3.62
CA ASN A 32 -11.95 3.69 2.45
C ASN A 32 -10.44 3.97 2.62
N VAL A 33 -9.60 3.05 2.16
CA VAL A 33 -8.14 3.12 2.35
C VAL A 33 -7.50 4.01 1.28
N ILE A 34 -6.62 4.91 1.71
CA ILE A 34 -5.80 5.77 0.87
C ILE A 34 -4.34 5.34 1.10
N PRO A 35 -3.75 4.57 0.18
CA PRO A 35 -2.37 4.12 0.32
C PRO A 35 -1.39 5.27 0.03
N ILE A 36 -0.46 5.49 0.95
CA ILE A 36 0.61 6.48 0.83
C ILE A 36 1.93 5.72 0.90
N VAL A 37 2.83 5.92 -0.05
CA VAL A 37 4.10 5.20 -0.13
C VAL A 37 5.26 6.19 -0.26
N THR A 38 6.43 5.85 0.26
CA THR A 38 7.65 6.63 -0.01
C THR A 38 8.24 6.29 -1.38
N ASP A 39 9.06 7.18 -1.93
CA ASP A 39 9.78 6.94 -3.20
C ASP A 39 10.58 5.64 -3.18
N ASN A 40 11.18 5.30 -2.03
CA ASN A 40 11.89 4.03 -1.88
C ASN A 40 10.95 2.83 -2.13
N VAL A 41 9.73 2.84 -1.58
CA VAL A 41 8.77 1.75 -1.79
C VAL A 41 8.30 1.71 -3.25
N PHE A 42 8.17 2.87 -3.90
CA PHE A 42 7.66 2.98 -5.26
C PHE A 42 8.68 2.61 -6.34
N TYR A 43 9.96 2.93 -6.15
CA TYR A 43 11.00 2.75 -7.19
C TYR A 43 12.00 1.62 -6.88
N THR A 44 12.09 1.13 -5.65
CA THR A 44 13.16 0.19 -5.28
C THR A 44 12.71 -1.25 -5.42
N ASP A 45 13.22 -1.91 -6.44
CA ASP A 45 13.17 -3.37 -6.53
C ASP A 45 14.10 -4.00 -5.49
N THR A 46 13.66 -5.11 -4.89
CA THR A 46 14.46 -5.79 -3.86
C THR A 46 14.48 -7.30 -4.09
N ARG A 47 15.36 -8.01 -3.37
CA ARG A 47 15.32 -9.48 -3.32
C ARG A 47 13.98 -10.06 -2.85
N PHE A 48 13.09 -9.24 -2.27
CA PHE A 48 11.77 -9.64 -1.78
C PHE A 48 10.66 -9.46 -2.83
N GLY A 49 10.97 -8.88 -3.98
CA GLY A 49 10.02 -8.64 -5.07
C GLY A 49 10.27 -7.30 -5.78
N LYS A 50 9.57 -7.11 -6.90
CA LYS A 50 9.59 -5.84 -7.63
C LYS A 50 8.66 -4.84 -6.94
N SER A 51 9.08 -3.59 -6.93
CA SER A 51 8.29 -2.45 -6.46
C SER A 51 6.95 -2.38 -7.20
N LYS A 52 6.98 -2.50 -8.53
CA LYS A 52 5.79 -2.47 -9.39
C LYS A 52 4.72 -3.51 -8.99
N ASP A 53 5.13 -4.76 -8.76
CA ASP A 53 4.20 -5.84 -8.39
C ASP A 53 3.51 -5.53 -7.05
N PHE A 54 4.28 -4.98 -6.10
CA PHE A 54 3.74 -4.57 -4.81
C PHE A 54 2.78 -3.38 -4.93
N ILE A 55 3.14 -2.35 -5.70
CA ILE A 55 2.27 -1.19 -5.93
C ILE A 55 0.97 -1.62 -6.60
N GLU A 56 1.04 -2.43 -7.65
CA GLU A 56 -0.13 -2.94 -8.35
C GLU A 56 -1.05 -3.73 -7.41
N GLU A 57 -0.49 -4.56 -6.53
CA GLU A 57 -1.30 -5.29 -5.54
C GLU A 57 -1.94 -4.35 -4.50
N VAL A 58 -1.23 -3.32 -4.04
CA VAL A 58 -1.78 -2.30 -3.13
C VAL A 58 -2.92 -1.53 -3.81
N GLU A 59 -2.74 -1.11 -5.06
CA GLU A 59 -3.76 -0.38 -5.81
C GLU A 59 -5.00 -1.25 -6.07
N ASN A 60 -4.80 -2.53 -6.42
CA ASN A 60 -5.88 -3.49 -6.62
C ASN A 60 -6.67 -3.76 -5.33
N ILE A 61 -6.00 -3.88 -4.18
CA ILE A 61 -6.70 -4.09 -2.90
C ILE A 61 -7.46 -2.83 -2.50
N THR A 62 -6.82 -1.67 -2.58
CA THR A 62 -7.41 -0.42 -2.07
C THR A 62 -8.42 0.21 -3.03
N GLU A 63 -8.39 -0.19 -4.31
CA GLU A 63 -9.12 0.41 -5.43
C GLU A 63 -8.76 1.90 -5.61
N ARG A 64 -7.52 2.24 -5.28
CA ARG A 64 -6.98 3.60 -5.37
C ARG A 64 -5.53 3.59 -5.82
N LYS A 65 -5.15 4.63 -6.55
CA LYS A 65 -3.75 4.87 -6.85
C LYS A 65 -2.95 5.21 -5.60
N VAL A 66 -1.71 4.74 -5.55
CA VAL A 66 -0.80 5.10 -4.46
C VAL A 66 -0.44 6.58 -4.51
N VAL A 67 -0.41 7.21 -3.34
CA VAL A 67 0.06 8.58 -3.19
C VAL A 67 1.55 8.54 -2.90
N THR A 68 2.36 9.08 -3.81
CA THR A 68 3.82 9.19 -3.68
C THR A 68 4.28 10.58 -3.27
N THR A 69 3.41 11.59 -3.39
CA THR A 69 3.74 12.99 -3.11
C THR A 69 2.69 13.59 -2.17
N ILE A 70 3.16 14.30 -1.15
CA ILE A 70 2.33 15.10 -0.23
C ILE A 70 2.81 16.54 -0.37
N VAL A 71 1.89 17.47 -0.67
CA VAL A 71 2.14 18.92 -0.78
C VAL A 71 1.28 19.69 0.20
#